data_AF-A0A652K521-F1
#
_entry.id   AF-A0A652K521-F1
#
_cell.length_a   1.000
_cell.length_b   1.000
_cell.length_c   1.000
_cell.angle_alpha   90.00
_cell.angle_beta   90.00
_cell.angle_gamma   90.00
#
_symmetry.space_group_name_H-M   'P 1'
#
loop_
_entity.id
_entity.type
_entity.pdbx_description
1 polymer ?
#
loop_
_entity_poly.entity_id
_entity_poly.type
_entity_poly.pdbx_seq_one_letter_code
_entity_poly.pdbx_strand_id
1 'polypeptide(L)' 'PGLHRGTMEVAGAGDAWLRLPGGTRGFVWVNGFCLGRYWSTGPQEALFVPGPVLREGANEVWVLELEGDAGTGPVLDPV' A
#
# COMPACT_ATOMS: atom_id res chain seq x y z
N PRO A 1 -0.99 -11.88 11.23
CA PRO A 1 0.21 -11.01 11.41
C PRO A 1 1.40 -11.57 10.64
N GLY A 2 2.14 -10.72 9.97
CA GLY A 2 3.26 -11.14 9.13
C GLY A 2 3.80 -10.02 8.26
N LEU A 3 4.96 -10.27 7.67
CA LEU A 3 5.53 -9.44 6.62
C LEU A 3 5.22 -10.09 5.28
N HIS A 4 4.47 -9.37 4.43
CA HIS A 4 4.00 -9.83 3.14
C HIS A 4 4.69 -9.02 2.04
N ARG A 5 5.04 -9.69 0.94
CA ARG A 5 5.64 -9.09 -0.25
C ARG A 5 4.76 -9.37 -1.46
N GLY A 6 4.57 -8.38 -2.31
CA GLY A 6 3.86 -8.50 -3.57
C GLY A 6 4.37 -7.52 -4.62
N THR A 7 3.74 -7.54 -5.78
CA THR A 7 4.00 -6.61 -6.88
C THR A 7 2.69 -6.07 -7.43
N MET A 8 2.70 -4.82 -7.90
CA MET A 8 1.56 -4.20 -8.59
C MET A 8 2.02 -3.57 -9.91
N GLU A 9 1.20 -3.70 -10.94
CA GLU A 9 1.44 -3.05 -12.24
C GLU A 9 0.85 -1.64 -12.23
N VAL A 10 1.62 -0.65 -12.70
CA VAL A 10 1.18 0.75 -12.79
C VAL A 10 1.35 1.23 -14.22
N ALA A 11 0.27 1.77 -14.79
CA ALA A 11 0.27 2.37 -16.12
C ALA A 11 0.11 3.89 -15.99
N GLY A 12 1.11 4.65 -16.44
CA GLY A 12 1.12 6.10 -16.38
C GLY A 12 1.77 6.69 -15.12
N ALA A 13 2.04 7.99 -15.17
CA ALA A 13 2.67 8.74 -14.08
C ALA A 13 1.61 9.51 -13.29
N GLY A 14 1.73 9.52 -11.96
CA GLY A 14 0.87 10.32 -11.10
C GLY A 14 0.94 9.90 -9.65
N ASP A 15 0.49 10.79 -8.78
CA ASP A 15 0.23 10.44 -7.39
C ASP A 15 -0.96 9.46 -7.31
N ALA A 16 -1.00 8.65 -6.25
CA ALA A 16 -2.07 7.70 -6.01
C ALA A 16 -2.43 7.60 -4.53
N TRP A 17 -3.56 6.96 -4.25
CA TRP A 17 -3.98 6.51 -2.93
C TRP A 17 -3.88 4.99 -2.86
N LEU A 18 -3.22 4.47 -1.82
CA LEU A 18 -3.12 3.04 -1.55
C LEU A 18 -4.10 2.65 -0.44
N ARG A 19 -5.02 1.74 -0.76
CA ARG A 19 -5.97 1.13 0.17
C ARG A 19 -5.58 -0.32 0.47
N LEU A 20 -5.93 -0.81 1.66
CA LEU A 20 -5.66 -2.19 2.10
C LEU A 20 -6.97 -2.84 2.55
N PRO A 21 -7.85 -3.22 1.61
CA PRO A 21 -9.12 -3.85 1.96
C PRO A 21 -8.89 -5.15 2.73
N GLY A 22 -9.49 -5.25 3.91
CA GLY A 22 -9.36 -6.39 4.81
C GLY A 22 -8.12 -6.36 5.72
N GLY A 23 -7.19 -5.42 5.51
CA GLY A 23 -6.08 -5.20 6.44
C GLY A 23 -6.57 -4.56 7.75
N THR A 24 -5.95 -4.93 8.88
CA THR A 24 -6.35 -4.41 10.19
C THR A 24 -5.44 -3.26 10.63
N ARG A 25 -4.14 -3.50 10.83
CA ARG A 25 -3.22 -2.46 11.33
C ARG A 25 -1.78 -2.80 11.03
N GLY A 26 -1.08 -1.89 10.35
CA GLY A 26 0.27 -2.19 9.93
C GLY A 26 1.01 -1.05 9.26
N PHE A 27 2.05 -1.40 8.51
CA PHE A 27 2.87 -0.46 7.73
C PHE A 27 3.01 -0.94 6.28
N VAL A 28 3.12 0.00 5.35
CA VAL A 28 3.31 -0.28 3.92
C VAL A 28 4.53 0.41 3.36
N TRP A 29 5.24 -0.30 2.49
CA TRP A 29 6.31 0.24 1.65
C TRP A 29 6.01 -0.01 0.19
N VAL A 30 6.31 0.97 -0.66
CA VAL A 30 6.29 0.83 -2.11
C VAL A 30 7.69 1.15 -2.62
N ASN A 31 8.29 0.23 -3.39
CA ASN A 31 9.63 0.38 -3.95
C ASN A 31 10.71 0.77 -2.91
N GLY A 32 10.57 0.27 -1.68
CA GLY A 32 11.46 0.57 -0.54
C GLY A 32 11.14 1.87 0.20
N PHE A 33 10.22 2.70 -0.30
CA PHE A 33 9.77 3.92 0.37
C PHE A 33 8.64 3.60 1.37
N CYS A 34 8.82 3.98 2.64
CA CYS A 34 7.82 3.77 3.69
C CYS A 34 6.68 4.79 3.56
N LEU A 35 5.48 4.32 3.22
CA LEU A 35 4.27 5.16 3.17
C LEU A 35 3.71 5.47 4.56
N GLY A 36 4.08 4.67 5.55
CA GLY A 36 3.66 4.83 6.94
C GLY A 36 2.60 3.82 7.36
N ARG A 37 1.85 4.21 8.38
CA ARG A 37 0.94 3.32 9.11
C ARG A 37 -0.48 3.37 8.55
N TYR A 38 -1.10 2.21 8.36
CA TYR A 38 -2.55 2.09 8.17
C TYR A 38 -3.23 1.51 9.42
N TRP A 39 -4.51 1.85 9.61
CA TRP A 39 -5.35 1.24 10.63
C TRP A 39 -6.81 1.31 10.19
N SER A 40 -7.48 0.16 10.14
CA SER A 40 -8.88 0.04 9.72
C SER A 40 -9.88 0.82 10.57
N THR A 41 -9.51 1.25 11.78
CA THR A 41 -10.33 2.11 12.64
C THR A 41 -10.60 3.50 12.02
N GLY A 42 -9.79 3.95 11.06
CA GLY A 42 -9.92 5.28 10.45
C GLY A 42 -9.46 6.43 11.37
N PRO A 43 -9.73 7.70 11.02
CA PRO A 43 -10.48 8.18 9.85
C PRO A 43 -9.70 8.09 8.53
N GLN A 44 -8.39 7.83 8.58
CA GLN A 44 -7.58 7.63 7.40
C GLN A 44 -7.85 6.25 6.78
N GLU A 45 -8.41 6.22 5.57
CA GLU A 45 -8.74 4.98 4.86
C GLU A 45 -7.71 4.57 3.78
N ALA A 46 -6.79 5.48 3.44
CA ALA A 46 -5.78 5.27 2.41
C ALA A 46 -4.46 5.96 2.76
N LEU A 47 -3.37 5.49 2.17
CA LEU A 47 -2.04 6.10 2.24
C LEU A 47 -1.73 6.81 0.93
N PHE A 48 -1.27 8.06 1.00
CA PHE A 48 -0.82 8.77 -0.18
C PHE A 48 0.48 8.14 -0.71
N VAL A 49 0.53 7.90 -2.02
CA VAL A 49 1.70 7.39 -2.73
C VAL A 49 2.18 8.51 -3.68
N PRO A 50 3.32 9.15 -3.37
CA PRO A 50 3.89 10.15 -4.28
C PRO A 50 4.26 9.50 -5.61
N GLY A 51 3.93 10.13 -6.72
CA GLY A 51 4.26 9.67 -8.07
C GLY A 51 5.75 9.33 -8.26
N PRO A 52 6.72 10.08 -7.69
CA PRO A 52 8.14 9.73 -7.77
C PRO A 52 8.53 8.41 -7.09
N VAL A 53 7.67 7.86 -6.22
CA VAL A 53 7.86 6.52 -5.61
C VAL A 53 7.48 5.41 -6.60
N LEU A 54 6.55 5.69 -7.51
CA LEU A 54 6.03 4.75 -8.50
C LEU A 54 6.92 4.70 -9.75
N ARG A 55 6.85 3.57 -10.44
CA ARG A 55 7.51 3.32 -11.73
C ARG A 55 6.46 2.78 -12.70
N GLU A 56 6.60 3.08 -13.98
CA GLU A 56 5.78 2.42 -15.00
C GLU A 56 6.11 0.91 -15.03
N GLY A 57 5.08 0.08 -15.05
CA GLY A 57 5.17 -1.38 -14.94
C GLY A 57 5.18 -1.88 -13.49
N ALA A 58 6.03 -2.87 -13.21
CA ALA A 58 6.05 -3.57 -11.92
C ALA A 58 6.64 -2.73 -10.78
N ASN A 59 5.87 -2.62 -9.69
CA ASN A 59 6.26 -1.96 -8.45
C ASN A 59 6.23 -2.96 -7.29
N GLU A 60 7.26 -2.96 -6.46
CA GLU A 60 7.30 -3.82 -5.27
C GLU A 60 6.48 -3.20 -4.14
N VAL A 61 5.71 -4.04 -3.43
CA VAL A 61 4.97 -3.63 -2.23
C VAL A 61 5.30 -4.58 -1.08
N TRP A 62 5.57 -4.01 0.09
CA TRP A 62 5.66 -4.73 1.35
C TRP A 62 4.56 -4.26 2.29
N VAL A 63 3.92 -5.21 2.98
CA VAL A 63 2.92 -4.95 4.01
C VAL A 63 3.32 -5.69 5.27
N LEU A 64 3.55 -4.95 6.36
CA LEU A 64 3.69 -5.52 7.69
C LEU A 64 2.33 -5.46 8.38
N GLU A 65 1.62 -6.58 8.47
CA GLU A 65 0.36 -6.71 9.21
C GLU A 65 0.65 -7.10 10.67
N LEU A 66 0.20 -6.29 11.61
CA LEU A 66 0.42 -6.50 13.04
C LEU A 66 -0.75 -7.23 13.70
N GLU A 67 -1.93 -7.24 13.07
CA GLU A 67 -3.15 -7.80 13.66
C GLU A 67 -4.07 -8.41 12.60
N GLY A 68 -4.62 -9.60 12.84
CA GLY A 68 -5.48 -10.24 11.84
C GLY A 68 -4.73 -10.64 10.56
N ASP A 69 -5.38 -10.48 9.41
CA ASP A 69 -4.89 -10.88 8.08
C ASP A 69 -4.51 -9.66 7.24
N ALA A 70 -3.59 -9.82 6.28
CA ALA A 70 -3.16 -8.76 5.37
C ALA A 70 -4.20 -8.41 4.28
N GLY A 71 -5.38 -9.04 4.34
CA GLY A 71 -6.51 -8.79 3.44
C GLY A 71 -6.27 -9.29 2.01
N THR A 72 -6.98 -8.70 1.06
CA THR A 72 -6.92 -9.09 -0.37
C THR A 72 -5.71 -8.48 -1.11
N GLY A 73 -4.83 -7.79 -0.38
CA GLY A 73 -3.67 -7.06 -0.93
C GLY A 73 -3.93 -5.57 -1.18
N PRO A 74 -2.88 -4.82 -1.54
CA PRO A 74 -2.96 -3.38 -1.78
C PRO A 74 -3.71 -3.05 -3.08
N VAL A 75 -4.51 -1.99 -3.04
CA VAL A 75 -5.21 -1.41 -4.20
C VAL A 75 -4.73 0.02 -4.38
N LEU A 76 -4.38 0.40 -5.62
CA LEU A 76 -4.04 1.78 -5.99
C LEU A 76 -5.20 2.45 -6.71
N ASP A 77 -5.58 3.61 -6.22
CA ASP A 77 -6.50 4.54 -6.87
C ASP A 77 -5.72 5.78 -7.32
N PRO A 78 -5.73 6.17 -8.61
CA PRO A 78 -5.13 7.44 -9.05
C PRO A 78 -5.72 8.64 -8.30
N VAL A 79 -4.92 9.68 -8.09
CA VAL A 79 -5.40 10.99 -7.56
C VAL A 79 -6.24 11.72 -8.59
#